data_AF-A0A7C2LFK3-F1
#
_entry.id   AF-A0A7C2LFK3-F1
#
_cell.length_a   1.000
_cell.length_b   1.000
_cell.length_c   1.000
_cell.angle_alpha   90.00
_cell.angle_beta   90.00
_cell.angle_gamma   90.00
#
_symmetry.space_group_name_H-M   'P 1'
#
loop_
_entity.id
_entity.type
_entity.pdbx_description
1 polymer ?
#
loop_
_entity_poly.entity_id
_entity_poly.type
_entity_poly.pdbx_seq_one_letter_code
_entity_poly.pdbx_strand_id
1 'polypeptide(L)'
;MKVYKIFNKYIERIIKSNLFKLASIYTLSNIIAVAIPFFLLPILTRYLTPYDYGILSMYSTLYSSLIPLAAFSSTYFIFNIWFKEDPIKIKKINYNIMLLNFISFFVILFILYIFKDIILDYTHLSFIWLFFMSVNIFFDNILNFLVNIYRMDNKVWNFAFLNIGRSLLLFFWLFYLWLF
;
A
#
# COMPACT_ATOMS: atom_id res chain seq x y z
N MET A 1 36.98 -30.46 -7.69
CA MET A 1 35.93 -31.11 -6.86
C MET A 1 35.76 -30.52 -5.46
N LYS A 2 36.83 -30.17 -4.71
CA LYS A 2 36.73 -29.55 -3.35
C LYS A 2 36.05 -28.16 -3.34
N VAL A 3 36.36 -27.28 -4.30
CA VAL A 3 35.79 -25.92 -4.39
C VAL A 3 34.27 -25.95 -4.55
N TYR A 4 33.74 -26.88 -5.37
CA TYR A 4 32.30 -27.05 -5.57
C TYR A 4 31.58 -27.47 -4.28
N LYS A 5 32.17 -28.40 -3.49
CA LYS A 5 31.62 -28.80 -2.19
C LYS A 5 31.63 -27.67 -1.15
N ILE A 6 32.66 -26.83 -1.18
CA ILE A 6 32.75 -25.64 -0.30
C ILE A 6 31.65 -24.63 -0.67
N PHE A 7 31.50 -24.34 -1.96
CA PHE A 7 30.48 -23.42 -2.45
C PHE A 7 29.05 -23.90 -2.10
N ASN A 8 28.76 -25.19 -2.31
CA ASN A 8 27.46 -25.77 -1.99
C ASN A 8 27.14 -25.72 -0.49
N LYS A 9 28.16 -25.89 0.37
CA LYS A 9 28.02 -25.76 1.83
C LYS A 9 27.63 -24.34 2.25
N TYR A 10 28.16 -23.30 1.59
CA TYR A 10 27.77 -21.91 1.86
C TYR A 10 26.35 -21.62 1.38
N ILE A 11 25.96 -22.12 0.20
CA ILE A 11 24.60 -22.01 -0.33
C ILE A 11 23.60 -22.66 0.62
N GLU A 12 23.84 -23.90 1.05
CA GLU A 12 22.97 -24.57 2.01
C GLU A 12 22.85 -23.80 3.34
N ARG A 13 23.93 -23.16 3.79
CA ARG A 13 23.92 -22.35 5.01
C ARG A 13 23.09 -21.07 4.84
N ILE A 14 23.12 -20.44 3.67
CA ILE A 14 22.30 -19.27 3.35
C ILE A 14 20.82 -19.68 3.27
N ILE A 15 20.50 -20.75 2.54
CA ILE A 15 19.12 -21.21 2.36
C ILE A 15 18.48 -21.63 3.71
N LYS A 16 19.25 -22.24 4.60
CA LYS A 16 18.79 -22.62 5.95
C LYS A 16 18.74 -21.44 6.94
N SER A 17 19.21 -20.25 6.56
CA SER A 17 19.23 -19.10 7.47
C SER A 17 17.83 -18.55 7.70
N ASN A 18 17.58 -18.04 8.91
CA ASN A 18 16.33 -17.36 9.23
C ASN A 18 16.11 -16.13 8.31
N LEU A 19 17.19 -15.45 7.92
CA LEU A 19 17.14 -14.31 7.00
C LEU A 19 16.57 -14.70 5.63
N PHE A 20 17.03 -15.82 5.05
CA PHE A 20 16.51 -16.31 3.78
C PHE A 20 15.03 -16.65 3.89
N LYS A 21 14.62 -17.35 4.96
CA LYS A 21 13.19 -17.65 5.21
C LYS A 21 12.34 -16.38 5.28
N LEU A 22 12.75 -15.39 6.08
CA LEU A 22 12.02 -14.13 6.23
C LEU A 22 11.97 -13.38 4.89
N ALA A 23 13.10 -13.26 4.19
CA ALA A 23 13.20 -12.59 2.90
C ALA A 23 12.31 -13.25 1.84
N SER A 24 12.30 -14.58 1.76
CA SER A 24 11.43 -15.34 0.85
C SER A 24 9.95 -15.09 1.12
N ILE A 25 9.52 -15.11 2.39
CA ILE A 25 8.11 -14.88 2.71
C ILE A 25 7.70 -13.43 2.40
N TYR A 26 8.54 -12.43 2.74
CA TYR A 26 8.25 -11.03 2.40
C TYR A 26 8.18 -10.81 0.88
N THR A 27 9.11 -11.37 0.11
CA THR A 27 9.11 -11.26 -1.36
C THR A 27 7.91 -11.95 -1.98
N LEU A 28 7.62 -13.20 -1.61
CA LEU A 28 6.44 -13.91 -2.11
C LEU A 28 5.14 -13.18 -1.76
N SER A 29 5.02 -12.66 -0.54
CA SER A 29 3.83 -11.90 -0.13
C SER A 29 3.64 -10.63 -0.96
N ASN A 30 4.72 -9.92 -1.28
CA ASN A 30 4.66 -8.75 -2.16
C ASN A 30 4.31 -9.14 -3.61
N ILE A 31 4.88 -10.23 -4.12
CA ILE A 31 4.57 -10.74 -5.46
C ILE A 31 3.08 -11.06 -5.55
N ILE A 32 2.52 -11.76 -4.57
CA ILE A 32 1.09 -12.09 -4.52
C ILE A 32 0.25 -10.81 -4.47
N ALA A 33 0.62 -9.87 -3.59
CA ALA A 33 -0.12 -8.61 -3.42
C ALA A 33 -0.17 -7.77 -4.71
N VAL A 34 0.90 -7.78 -5.53
CA VAL A 34 0.95 -7.08 -6.83
C VAL A 34 0.32 -7.89 -7.96
N ALA A 35 0.39 -9.22 -7.90
CA ALA A 35 -0.22 -10.09 -8.89
C ALA A 35 -1.75 -9.96 -8.94
N ILE A 36 -2.40 -9.75 -7.78
CA ILE A 36 -3.86 -9.60 -7.69
C ILE A 36 -4.39 -8.48 -8.61
N PRO A 37 -3.98 -7.19 -8.45
CA PRO A 37 -4.45 -6.13 -9.34
C PRO A 37 -3.93 -6.30 -10.77
N PHE A 38 -2.79 -6.94 -11.00
CA PHE A 38 -2.30 -7.22 -12.35
C PHE A 38 -3.24 -8.17 -13.13
N PHE A 39 -3.64 -9.29 -12.53
CA PHE A 39 -4.60 -10.22 -13.14
C PHE A 39 -6.03 -9.66 -13.19
N LEU A 40 -6.31 -8.62 -12.40
CA LEU A 40 -7.57 -7.89 -12.48
C LEU A 40 -7.68 -7.05 -13.77
N LEU A 41 -6.56 -6.52 -14.29
CA LEU A 41 -6.59 -5.67 -15.49
C LEU A 41 -7.23 -6.36 -16.71
N PRO A 42 -6.85 -7.61 -17.10
CA PRO A 42 -7.50 -8.32 -18.20
C PRO A 42 -9.01 -8.58 -17.99
N ILE A 43 -9.42 -8.73 -16.73
CA ILE A 43 -10.83 -8.92 -16.38
C ILE A 43 -11.56 -7.60 -16.61
N LEU A 44 -11.06 -6.52 -16.01
CA LEU A 44 -11.63 -5.18 -16.13
C LEU A 44 -11.72 -4.72 -17.58
N THR A 45 -10.69 -4.93 -18.40
CA THR A 45 -10.70 -4.52 -19.82
C THR A 45 -11.69 -5.28 -20.69
N ARG A 46 -12.20 -6.45 -20.23
CA ARG A 46 -13.25 -7.21 -20.93
C ARG A 46 -14.65 -6.79 -20.50
N TYR A 47 -14.84 -6.45 -19.23
CA TYR A 47 -16.15 -6.08 -18.68
C TYR A 47 -16.46 -4.59 -18.81
N LEU A 48 -15.43 -3.74 -18.85
CA LEU A 48 -15.60 -2.30 -18.94
C LEU A 48 -15.63 -1.82 -20.38
N THR A 49 -16.46 -0.80 -20.63
CA THR A 49 -16.33 -0.03 -21.85
C THR A 49 -15.03 0.78 -21.84
N PRO A 50 -14.49 1.18 -22.99
CA PRO A 50 -13.32 2.06 -23.05
C PRO A 50 -13.49 3.37 -22.25
N TYR A 51 -14.73 3.86 -22.17
CA TYR A 51 -15.07 5.06 -21.41
C TYR A 51 -14.94 4.84 -19.89
N ASP A 52 -15.55 3.78 -19.36
CA ASP A 52 -15.52 3.45 -17.92
C ASP A 52 -14.09 3.12 -17.45
N TYR A 53 -13.35 2.40 -18.28
CA TYR A 53 -11.93 2.13 -18.02
C TYR A 53 -11.10 3.42 -18.02
N GLY A 54 -11.44 4.39 -18.88
CA GLY A 54 -10.86 5.73 -18.89
C GLY A 54 -11.04 6.44 -17.53
N ILE A 55 -12.26 6.46 -16.99
CA ILE A 55 -12.56 7.04 -15.67
C ILE A 55 -11.76 6.35 -14.56
N LEU A 56 -11.72 5.01 -14.53
CA LEU A 56 -10.94 4.27 -13.54
C LEU A 56 -9.43 4.53 -13.66
N SER A 57 -8.92 4.69 -14.88
CA SER A 57 -7.51 5.01 -15.11
C SER A 57 -7.16 6.41 -14.60
N MET A 58 -8.06 7.39 -14.78
CA MET A 58 -7.90 8.74 -14.25
C MET A 58 -7.96 8.74 -12.72
N TYR A 59 -8.92 8.03 -12.14
CA TYR A 59 -9.01 7.82 -10.70
C TYR A 59 -7.70 7.24 -10.14
N SER A 60 -7.18 6.18 -10.77
CA SER A 60 -5.96 5.50 -10.32
C SER A 60 -4.73 6.40 -10.45
N THR A 61 -4.64 7.17 -11.53
CA THR A 61 -3.53 8.11 -11.78
C THR A 61 -3.52 9.22 -10.74
N LEU A 62 -4.67 9.87 -10.50
CA LEU A 62 -4.81 10.88 -9.45
C LEU A 62 -4.52 10.30 -8.07
N TYR A 63 -5.11 9.14 -7.74
CA TYR A 63 -4.87 8.45 -6.47
C TYR A 63 -3.37 8.17 -6.22
N SER A 64 -2.66 7.64 -7.23
CA SER A 64 -1.21 7.35 -7.13
C SER A 64 -0.37 8.63 -6.96
N SER A 65 -0.85 9.76 -7.46
CA SER A 65 -0.19 11.06 -7.35
C SER A 65 -0.41 11.70 -5.97
N LEU A 66 -1.54 11.41 -5.33
CA LEU A 66 -1.93 11.94 -4.02
C LEU A 66 -1.42 11.09 -2.84
N ILE A 67 -1.22 9.77 -3.01
CA ILE A 67 -0.68 8.90 -1.95
C ILE A 67 0.61 9.47 -1.31
N PRO A 68 1.63 9.91 -2.08
CA PRO A 68 2.85 10.45 -1.49
C PRO A 68 2.59 11.68 -0.62
N LEU A 69 1.64 12.54 -1.01
CA LEU A 69 1.25 13.73 -0.25
C LEU A 69 0.67 13.36 1.12
N ALA A 70 -0.06 12.25 1.18
CA ALA A 70 -0.63 11.72 2.41
C ALA A 70 0.42 10.99 3.29
N ALA A 71 1.41 10.37 2.64
CA ALA A 71 2.42 9.52 3.26
C ALA A 71 3.65 10.28 3.81
N PHE A 72 3.65 11.61 3.75
CA PHE A 72 4.80 12.53 3.95
C PHE A 72 5.63 12.37 5.25
N SER A 73 5.33 11.43 6.16
CA SER A 73 6.04 11.33 7.45
C SER A 73 6.19 9.92 8.05
N SER A 74 5.54 8.88 7.52
CA SER A 74 5.31 7.67 8.32
C SER A 74 6.22 6.49 7.98
N THR A 75 6.55 6.27 6.71
CA THR A 75 7.09 4.97 6.29
C THR A 75 8.56 4.77 6.62
N TYR A 76 9.39 5.82 6.52
CA TYR A 76 10.85 5.71 6.67
C TYR A 76 11.38 6.17 8.02
N PHE A 77 10.69 7.08 8.69
CA PHE A 77 11.10 7.62 9.99
C PHE A 77 11.12 6.53 11.07
N ILE A 78 10.13 5.62 11.04
CA ILE A 78 10.00 4.54 12.02
C ILE A 78 11.18 3.56 11.91
N PHE A 79 11.62 3.20 10.70
CA PHE A 79 12.74 2.26 10.49
C PHE A 79 14.03 2.67 11.20
N ASN A 80 14.32 3.96 11.20
CA ASN A 80 15.58 4.48 11.76
C ASN A 80 15.54 4.63 13.28
N ILE A 81 14.34 4.79 13.85
CA ILE A 81 14.11 5.13 15.26
C ILE A 81 13.79 3.91 16.11
N TRP A 82 13.07 2.94 15.55
CA TRP A 82 12.55 1.78 16.28
C TRP A 82 13.62 0.95 16.98
N PHE A 83 14.82 0.88 16.39
CA PHE A 83 15.94 0.11 16.94
C PHE A 83 16.86 0.95 17.85
N LYS A 84 16.62 2.27 17.97
CA LYS A 84 17.51 3.20 18.69
C LYS A 84 16.86 3.85 19.90
N GLU A 85 15.54 4.00 19.90
CA GLU A 85 14.81 4.76 20.92
C GLU A 85 14.01 3.89 21.87
N ASP A 86 13.68 4.46 23.03
CA ASP A 86 12.88 3.79 24.05
C ASP A 86 11.45 3.48 23.55
N PRO A 87 10.84 2.36 24.01
CA PRO A 87 9.48 1.98 23.65
C PRO A 87 8.43 3.07 23.93
N ILE A 88 8.64 3.91 24.96
CA ILE A 88 7.74 5.01 25.31
C ILE A 88 7.76 6.10 24.24
N LYS A 89 8.95 6.47 23.73
CA LYS A 89 9.10 7.45 22.66
C LYS A 89 8.52 6.92 21.35
N ILE A 90 8.74 5.64 21.05
CA ILE A 90 8.15 4.97 19.88
C ILE A 90 6.63 5.07 19.89
N LYS A 91 5.98 4.79 21.04
CA LYS A 91 4.52 4.94 21.19
C LYS A 91 4.05 6.38 20.90
N LYS A 92 4.76 7.38 21.41
CA LYS A 92 4.44 8.80 21.17
C LYS A 92 4.59 9.18 19.69
N ILE A 93 5.62 8.68 19.02
CA ILE A 93 5.85 8.90 17.59
C ILE A 93 4.73 8.23 16.76
N ASN A 94 4.36 7.00 17.09
CA ASN A 94 3.27 6.30 16.42
C ASN A 94 1.94 7.06 16.53
N TYR A 95 1.65 7.62 17.71
CA TYR A 95 0.48 8.48 17.90
C TYR A 95 0.54 9.73 17.01
N ASN A 96 1.68 10.42 17.00
CA ASN A 96 1.85 11.61 16.16
C ASN A 96 1.69 11.31 14.68
N ILE A 97 2.21 10.16 14.22
CA ILE A 97 2.06 9.72 12.82
C ILE A 97 0.59 9.48 12.47
N MET A 98 -0.17 8.83 13.36
CA MET A 98 -1.60 8.61 13.16
C MET A 98 -2.39 9.92 13.13
N LEU A 99 -2.06 10.86 14.02
CA LEU A 99 -2.66 12.18 14.06
C LEU A 99 -2.34 12.97 12.77
N LEU A 100 -1.11 12.86 12.27
CA LEU A 100 -0.69 13.52 11.03
C LEU A 100 -1.40 12.92 9.80
N ASN A 101 -1.63 11.61 9.77
CA ASN A 101 -2.47 10.95 8.75
C ASN A 101 -3.92 11.43 8.79
N PHE A 102 -4.46 11.68 9.99
CA PHE A 102 -5.81 12.24 10.13
C PHE A 102 -5.89 13.68 9.61
N ILE A 103 -4.87 14.51 9.90
CA ILE A 103 -4.80 15.87 9.37
C ILE A 103 -4.63 15.86 7.84
N SER A 104 -3.76 14.99 7.31
CA SER A 104 -3.52 14.90 5.86
C SER A 104 -4.77 14.52 5.09
N PHE A 105 -5.64 13.67 5.66
CA PHE A 105 -6.95 13.38 5.09
C PHE A 105 -7.80 14.64 4.86
N PHE A 106 -7.92 15.52 5.87
CA PHE A 106 -8.68 16.76 5.71
C PHE A 106 -8.03 17.73 4.73
N VAL A 107 -6.70 17.82 4.74
CA VAL A 107 -5.96 18.67 3.79
C VAL A 107 -6.21 18.21 2.35
N ILE A 108 -6.10 16.89 2.09
CA ILE A 108 -6.36 16.33 0.76
C ILE A 108 -7.80 16.53 0.36
N LEU A 109 -8.76 16.28 1.25
CA LEU A 109 -10.17 16.49 0.97
C LEU A 109 -10.48 17.96 0.65
N PHE A 110 -9.86 18.88 1.39
CA PHE A 110 -10.00 20.32 1.16
C PHE A 110 -9.44 20.76 -0.19
N ILE A 111 -8.25 20.26 -0.55
CA ILE A 111 -7.65 20.50 -1.88
C ILE A 111 -8.56 19.95 -2.98
N LEU A 112 -9.03 18.71 -2.86
CA LEU A 112 -9.92 18.09 -3.84
C LEU A 112 -11.25 18.84 -3.97
N TYR A 113 -11.77 19.39 -2.86
CA TYR A 113 -12.98 20.20 -2.89
C TYR A 113 -12.80 21.53 -3.63
N ILE A 114 -11.69 22.23 -3.40
CA ILE A 114 -11.38 23.51 -4.09
C ILE A 114 -11.22 23.28 -5.60
N PHE A 115 -10.53 22.21 -5.99
CA PHE A 115 -10.22 21.93 -7.39
C PHE A 115 -11.24 21.02 -8.08
N LYS A 116 -12.39 20.72 -7.44
CA LYS A 116 -13.35 19.72 -7.92
C LYS A 116 -13.86 19.99 -9.35
N ASP A 117 -14.10 21.26 -9.69
CA ASP A 117 -14.68 21.62 -10.99
C ASP A 117 -13.64 21.45 -12.10
N ILE A 118 -12.39 21.88 -11.85
CA ILE A 118 -11.26 21.63 -12.76
C ILE A 118 -11.04 20.13 -12.93
N ILE A 119 -11.06 19.36 -11.84
CA ILE A 119 -10.86 17.91 -11.90
C ILE A 119 -12.01 17.26 -12.69
N LEU A 120 -13.26 17.69 -12.50
CA LEU A 120 -14.42 17.19 -13.23
C LEU A 120 -14.28 17.41 -14.74
N ASP A 121 -13.83 18.60 -15.16
CA ASP A 121 -13.68 18.94 -16.58
C ASP A 121 -12.60 18.10 -17.28
N TYR A 122 -11.47 17.83 -16.62
CA TYR A 122 -10.36 17.08 -17.21
C TYR A 122 -10.46 15.55 -17.05
N THR A 123 -11.09 15.07 -15.98
CA THR A 123 -11.10 13.64 -15.63
C THR A 123 -12.47 12.99 -15.61
N HIS A 124 -13.54 13.78 -15.74
CA HIS A 124 -14.93 13.36 -15.59
C HIS A 124 -15.28 12.71 -14.24
N LEU A 125 -14.41 12.87 -13.23
CA LEU A 125 -14.67 12.38 -11.88
C LEU A 125 -15.54 13.37 -11.11
N SER A 126 -16.73 12.92 -10.72
CA SER A 126 -17.60 13.72 -9.86
C SER A 126 -17.07 13.82 -8.44
N PHE A 127 -17.59 14.78 -7.68
CA PHE A 127 -17.14 15.02 -6.30
C PHE A 127 -17.28 13.79 -5.40
N ILE A 128 -18.28 12.91 -5.64
CA ILE A 128 -18.45 11.67 -4.87
C ILE A 128 -17.23 10.75 -5.02
N TRP A 129 -16.66 10.65 -6.23
CA TRP A 129 -15.46 9.86 -6.52
C TRP A 129 -14.24 10.44 -5.82
N LEU A 130 -14.11 11.77 -5.80
CA LEU A 130 -13.01 12.46 -5.10
C LEU A 130 -13.11 12.28 -3.58
N PHE A 131 -14.32 12.30 -3.01
CA PHE A 131 -14.54 12.00 -1.60
C PHE A 131 -14.16 10.56 -1.27
N PHE A 132 -14.64 9.58 -2.04
CA PHE A 132 -14.23 8.19 -1.86
C PHE A 132 -12.72 8.01 -2.03
N MET A 133 -12.09 8.75 -2.93
CA MET A 133 -10.64 8.73 -3.09
C MET A 133 -9.93 9.16 -1.82
N SER A 134 -10.31 10.28 -1.20
CA SER A 134 -9.66 10.75 0.03
C SER A 134 -9.83 9.74 1.17
N VAL A 135 -11.01 9.13 1.29
CA VAL A 135 -11.30 8.08 2.28
C VAL A 135 -10.42 6.85 2.03
N ASN A 136 -10.31 6.40 0.78
CA ASN A 136 -9.44 5.29 0.41
C ASN A 136 -7.96 5.57 0.72
N ILE A 137 -7.46 6.78 0.44
CA ILE A 137 -6.08 7.19 0.76
C ILE A 137 -5.84 7.11 2.28
N PHE A 138 -6.78 7.60 3.08
CA PHE A 138 -6.67 7.57 4.54
C PHE A 138 -6.54 6.15 5.09
N PHE A 139 -7.41 5.23 4.64
CA PHE A 139 -7.36 3.82 5.07
C PHE A 139 -6.12 3.09 4.53
N ASP A 140 -5.71 3.35 3.28
CA ASP A 140 -4.50 2.72 2.73
C ASP A 140 -3.25 3.14 3.53
N ASN A 141 -3.17 4.39 3.98
CA ASN A 141 -2.08 4.83 4.87
C ASN A 141 -2.08 4.14 6.23
N ILE A 142 -3.26 3.91 6.83
CA ILE A 142 -3.35 3.15 8.10
C ILE A 142 -2.85 1.72 7.89
N LEU A 143 -3.31 1.05 6.83
CA LEU A 143 -2.88 -0.31 6.50
C LEU A 143 -1.37 -0.35 6.22
N ASN A 144 -0.84 0.58 5.43
CA ASN A 144 0.59 0.70 5.16
C ASN A 144 1.39 0.88 6.46
N PHE A 145 0.92 1.71 7.39
CA PHE A 145 1.57 1.89 8.68
C PHE A 145 1.58 0.60 9.52
N LEU A 146 0.45 -0.10 9.62
CA LEU A 146 0.36 -1.38 10.35
C LEU A 146 1.27 -2.45 9.75
N VAL A 147 1.27 -2.57 8.42
CA VAL A 147 2.14 -3.48 7.67
C VAL A 147 3.61 -3.19 7.97
N ASN A 148 4.00 -1.92 8.05
CA ASN A 148 5.36 -1.55 8.43
C ASN A 148 5.68 -1.93 9.88
N ILE A 149 4.80 -1.69 10.86
CA ILE A 149 5.01 -2.15 12.25
C ILE A 149 5.23 -3.66 12.29
N TYR A 150 4.40 -4.45 11.59
CA TYR A 150 4.59 -5.91 11.57
C TYR A 150 5.91 -6.33 10.93
N ARG A 151 6.39 -5.60 9.92
CA ARG A 151 7.71 -5.81 9.34
C ARG A 151 8.83 -5.55 10.36
N MET A 152 8.68 -4.51 11.18
CA MET A 152 9.66 -4.15 12.21
C MET A 152 9.69 -5.12 13.39
N ASP A 153 8.52 -5.64 13.76
CA ASP A 153 8.37 -6.69 14.78
C ASP A 153 8.78 -8.10 14.26
N ASN A 154 9.22 -8.23 12.99
CA ASN A 154 9.46 -9.50 12.32
C ASN A 154 8.25 -10.47 12.33
N LYS A 155 7.03 -9.93 12.45
CA LYS A 155 5.76 -10.69 12.43
C LYS A 155 5.32 -10.93 10.99
N VAL A 156 6.03 -11.83 10.32
CA VAL A 156 5.90 -12.01 8.86
C VAL A 156 4.51 -12.49 8.43
N TRP A 157 3.85 -13.34 9.21
CA TRP A 157 2.51 -13.83 8.86
C TRP A 157 1.46 -12.73 8.93
N ASN A 158 1.53 -11.84 9.93
CA ASN A 158 0.64 -10.68 10.03
C ASN A 158 0.89 -9.70 8.89
N PHE A 159 2.17 -9.47 8.54
CA PHE A 159 2.55 -8.71 7.36
C PHE A 159 1.93 -9.32 6.10
N ALA A 160 2.12 -10.62 5.87
CA ALA A 160 1.65 -11.30 4.66
C ALA A 160 0.13 -11.24 4.54
N PHE A 161 -0.59 -11.55 5.63
CA PHE A 161 -2.04 -11.52 5.68
C PHE A 161 -2.60 -10.13 5.36
N LEU A 162 -2.07 -9.08 6.00
CA LEU A 162 -2.56 -7.72 5.76
C LEU A 162 -2.17 -7.18 4.39
N ASN A 163 -0.96 -7.49 3.90
CA ASN A 163 -0.50 -7.03 2.60
C ASN A 163 -1.31 -7.67 1.46
N ILE A 164 -1.58 -8.97 1.54
CA ILE A 164 -2.43 -9.69 0.58
C ILE A 164 -3.90 -9.27 0.74
N GLY A 165 -4.39 -9.18 1.98
CA GLY A 165 -5.76 -8.78 2.30
C GLY A 165 -6.10 -7.38 1.79
N ARG A 166 -5.16 -6.43 1.91
CA ARG A 166 -5.26 -5.09 1.30
C ARG A 166 -5.52 -5.16 -0.20
N SER A 167 -4.74 -5.95 -0.94
CA SER A 167 -4.90 -6.08 -2.39
C SER A 167 -6.23 -6.72 -2.76
N LEU A 168 -6.72 -7.67 -1.96
CA LEU A 168 -8.05 -8.27 -2.14
C LEU A 168 -9.17 -7.26 -1.87
N LEU A 169 -9.05 -6.42 -0.84
CA LEU A 169 -10.03 -5.37 -0.56
C LEU A 169 -10.13 -4.38 -1.72
N LEU A 170 -9.00 -4.02 -2.34
CA LEU A 170 -8.99 -3.18 -3.54
C LEU A 170 -9.72 -3.85 -4.71
N PHE A 171 -9.52 -5.16 -4.91
CA PHE A 171 -10.26 -5.95 -5.89
C PHE A 171 -11.78 -5.88 -5.64
N PHE A 172 -12.23 -6.14 -4.42
CA PHE A 172 -13.66 -6.10 -4.08
C PHE A 172 -14.27 -4.71 -4.23
N TRP A 173 -13.52 -3.68 -3.83
CA TRP A 173 -13.96 -2.29 -3.95
C TRP A 173 -14.19 -1.88 -5.41
N LEU A 174 -13.23 -2.18 -6.29
CA LEU A 174 -13.35 -1.88 -7.73
C LEU A 174 -14.50 -2.66 -8.38
N PHE A 175 -14.71 -3.91 -7.97
CA PHE A 175 -15.82 -4.72 -8.47
C PHE A 175 -17.19 -4.21 -7.99
N TYR A 176 -17.29 -3.78 -6.73
CA TYR A 176 -18.53 -3.28 -6.14
C TYR A 176 -18.97 -1.94 -6.75
N LEU A 177 -18.04 -0.99 -6.93
CA LEU A 177 -18.33 0.31 -7.56
C LEU A 177 -18.80 0.22 -9.01
N TRP A 178 -18.63 -0.93 -9.66
CA TRP A 178 -19.07 -1.14 -11.03
C TRP A 178 -20.43 -1.86 -11.11
N LEU A 179 -20.81 -2.60 -10.07
CA LEU A 179 -22.11 -3.26 -10.00
C LEU A 179 -23.28 -2.29 -9.72
N PHE A 180 -22.99 -1.03 -9.36
CA PHE A 180 -23.95 0.01 -8.98
C PHE A 180 -23.57 1.36 -9.58
#